data_AF-A0A1X0R8A5-F1
#
_entry.id   AF-A0A1X0R8A5-F1
#
_cell.length_a   1.000
_cell.length_b   1.000
_cell.length_c   1.000
_cell.angle_alpha   90.00
_cell.angle_beta   90.00
_cell.angle_gamma   90.00
#
_symmetry.space_group_name_H-M   'P 1'
#
loop_
_entity.id
_entity.type
_entity.pdbx_description
1 polymer ?
#
loop_
_entity_poly.entity_id
_entity_poly.type
_entity_poly.pdbx_seq_one_letter_code
_entity_poly.pdbx_strand_id
1 'polypeptide(L)'
;LPPTARNTWYRLLHRTTPCKQRLHVLIPNQRPSTSCSFCGSADETASHFFFSCYHKAALWTMALHKFFPELSCSLTQIEQSMLTIAVSHINTTPDTLSSIVSSISLLSLFGCTLQVIWQSHWQKVFYDTHFTCQTMPASLEQMVFRLRHENSYTFD
;
A
#
# COMPACT_ATOMS: atom_id res chain seq x y z
N LEU A 1 6.80 10.74 3.95
CA LEU A 1 6.88 9.26 3.87
C LEU A 1 7.77 8.70 4.97
N PRO A 2 7.25 7.81 5.84
CA PRO A 2 8.04 7.09 6.83
C PRO A 2 9.20 6.33 6.16
N PRO A 3 10.38 6.19 6.79
CA PRO A 3 11.52 5.47 6.20
C PRO A 3 11.16 4.05 5.72
N THR A 4 10.32 3.35 6.47
CA THR A 4 9.87 1.99 6.13
C THR A 4 8.98 1.97 4.88
N ALA A 5 8.07 2.93 4.73
CA ALA A 5 7.25 3.08 3.53
C ALA A 5 8.09 3.35 2.29
N ARG A 6 9.19 4.12 2.41
CA ARG A 6 10.13 4.36 1.30
C ARG A 6 10.79 3.07 0.83
N ASN A 7 11.23 2.20 1.75
CA ASN A 7 11.82 0.91 1.39
C ASN A 7 10.81 -0.01 0.69
N THR A 8 9.57 -0.06 1.16
CA THR A 8 8.50 -0.84 0.54
C THR A 8 8.21 -0.34 -0.88
N TRP A 9 8.14 0.98 -1.06
CA TRP A 9 7.95 1.60 -2.37
C TRP A 9 9.13 1.35 -3.31
N TYR A 10 10.36 1.52 -2.81
CA TYR A 10 11.57 1.21 -3.57
C TYR A 10 11.54 -0.23 -4.10
N ARG A 11 11.14 -1.19 -3.26
CA ARG A 11 11.01 -2.60 -3.68
C ARG A 11 9.97 -2.80 -4.77
N LEU A 12 8.84 -2.10 -4.70
CA LEU A 12 7.83 -2.11 -5.75
C LEU A 12 8.39 -1.57 -7.08
N LEU A 13 9.01 -0.38 -7.05
CA LEU A 13 9.58 0.28 -8.24
C LEU A 13 10.65 -0.56 -8.91
N HIS A 14 11.58 -1.11 -8.13
CA HIS A 14 12.69 -1.92 -8.64
C HIS A 14 12.30 -3.39 -8.87
N ARG A 15 11.02 -3.74 -8.73
CA ARG A 15 10.51 -5.12 -8.91
C ARG A 15 11.23 -6.14 -8.02
N THR A 16 11.67 -5.74 -6.84
CA THR A 16 12.38 -6.57 -5.85
C THR A 16 11.49 -7.00 -4.68
N THR A 17 10.16 -6.92 -4.86
CA THR A 17 9.17 -7.43 -3.91
C THR A 17 9.35 -8.94 -3.73
N PRO A 18 9.57 -9.46 -2.51
CA PRO A 18 9.70 -10.89 -2.25
C PRO A 18 8.32 -11.55 -2.17
N CYS A 19 7.50 -11.41 -3.22
CA CYS A 19 6.23 -12.13 -3.33
C CYS A 19 6.47 -13.64 -3.46
N LYS A 20 5.48 -14.47 -3.10
CA LYS A 20 5.67 -15.93 -3.16
C LYS A 20 6.04 -16.45 -4.53
N GLN A 21 5.52 -15.87 -5.62
CA GLN A 21 5.93 -16.27 -6.97
C GLN A 21 7.44 -16.09 -7.17
N ARG A 22 8.00 -14.93 -6.79
CA ARG A 22 9.44 -14.67 -6.88
C ARG A 22 10.24 -15.58 -5.97
N LEU A 23 9.75 -15.82 -4.75
CA LEU A 23 10.43 -16.69 -3.80
C LEU A 23 10.45 -18.15 -4.26
N HIS A 24 9.36 -18.65 -4.86
CA HIS A 24 9.32 -19.99 -5.45
C HIS A 24 10.36 -20.15 -6.57
N VAL A 25 10.59 -19.11 -7.38
CA VAL A 25 11.65 -19.13 -8.40
C VAL A 25 13.05 -19.15 -7.78
N LEU A 26 13.28 -18.39 -6.70
CA LEU A 26 14.60 -18.26 -6.08
C LEU A 26 14.98 -19.44 -5.17
N ILE A 27 14.01 -20.00 -4.44
CA ILE A 27 14.21 -21.04 -3.43
C ILE A 27 13.05 -22.07 -3.44
N PRO A 28 12.85 -22.80 -4.56
CA PRO A 28 11.68 -23.66 -4.76
C PRO A 28 11.47 -24.69 -3.64
N ASN A 29 12.56 -25.30 -3.16
CA ASN A 29 12.50 -26.31 -2.10
C ASN A 29 12.03 -25.77 -0.75
N GLN A 30 12.24 -24.48 -0.47
CA GLN A 30 11.80 -23.84 0.78
C GLN A 30 10.43 -23.18 0.64
N ARG A 31 10.00 -22.89 -0.59
CA ARG A 31 8.77 -22.17 -0.91
C ARG A 31 8.01 -22.90 -2.02
N PRO A 32 7.36 -24.03 -1.70
CA PRO A 32 6.72 -24.90 -2.69
C PRO A 32 5.39 -24.36 -3.23
N SER A 33 4.83 -23.30 -2.63
CA SER A 33 3.55 -22.72 -3.05
C SER A 33 3.68 -21.25 -3.42
N THR A 34 3.12 -20.91 -4.56
CA THR A 34 2.95 -19.55 -5.07
C THR A 34 1.63 -18.91 -4.64
N SER A 35 0.69 -19.68 -4.09
CA SER A 35 -0.64 -19.21 -3.73
C SER A 35 -0.60 -18.15 -2.61
N CYS A 36 -1.35 -17.07 -2.77
CA CYS A 36 -1.39 -15.97 -1.81
C CYS A 36 -1.82 -16.42 -0.41
N SER A 37 -1.05 -16.05 0.62
CA SER A 37 -1.42 -16.36 2.02
C SER A 37 -2.71 -15.71 2.47
N PHE A 38 -3.22 -14.71 1.75
CA PHE A 38 -4.40 -13.94 2.16
C PHE A 38 -5.69 -14.53 1.58
N CYS A 39 -5.77 -14.66 0.26
CA CYS A 39 -6.99 -15.14 -0.39
C CYS A 39 -6.96 -16.63 -0.75
N GLY A 40 -5.78 -17.25 -0.86
CA GLY A 40 -5.61 -18.64 -1.31
C GLY A 40 -6.03 -18.92 -2.76
N SER A 41 -6.66 -17.96 -3.45
CA SER A 41 -7.35 -18.16 -4.72
C SER A 41 -6.52 -17.87 -5.97
N ALA A 42 -5.34 -17.24 -5.81
CA ALA A 42 -4.47 -16.86 -6.93
C ALA A 42 -3.01 -16.90 -6.51
N ASP A 43 -2.13 -17.00 -7.52
CA ASP A 43 -0.69 -16.86 -7.32
C ASP A 43 -0.33 -15.44 -6.90
N GLU A 44 0.58 -15.35 -5.94
CA GLU A 44 1.03 -14.08 -5.39
C GLU A 44 2.16 -13.48 -6.25
N THR A 45 1.72 -12.79 -7.30
CA THR A 45 2.55 -11.87 -8.08
C THR A 45 2.83 -10.57 -7.30
N ALA A 46 3.72 -9.70 -7.77
CA ALA A 46 3.93 -8.39 -7.12
C ALA A 46 2.66 -7.51 -7.15
N SER A 47 1.90 -7.54 -8.25
CA SER A 47 0.60 -6.86 -8.34
C SER A 47 -0.39 -7.45 -7.34
N HIS A 48 -0.44 -8.77 -7.20
CA HIS A 48 -1.32 -9.43 -6.22
C HIS A 48 -0.89 -9.16 -4.77
N PHE A 49 0.41 -9.09 -4.52
CA PHE A 49 0.99 -8.78 -3.23
C PHE A 49 0.58 -7.40 -2.73
N PHE A 50 0.41 -6.40 -3.60
CA PHE A 50 0.09 -5.03 -3.19
C PHE A 50 -1.32 -4.56 -3.55
N PHE A 51 -1.91 -4.98 -4.66
CA PHE A 51 -3.10 -4.34 -5.23
C PHE A 51 -4.26 -5.31 -5.44
N SER A 52 -4.06 -6.39 -6.21
CA SER A 52 -5.19 -7.18 -6.75
C SER A 52 -5.72 -8.28 -5.83
N CYS A 53 -5.07 -8.58 -4.72
CA CYS A 53 -5.66 -9.44 -3.68
C CYS A 53 -6.90 -8.75 -3.09
N TYR A 54 -8.06 -9.41 -3.05
CA TYR A 54 -9.32 -8.77 -2.65
C TYR A 54 -9.27 -8.10 -1.27
N HIS A 55 -8.52 -8.67 -0.32
CA HIS A 55 -8.31 -8.08 1.00
C HIS A 55 -7.51 -6.78 0.96
N LYS A 56 -6.52 -6.69 0.06
CA LYS A 56 -5.64 -5.52 -0.10
C LYS A 56 -6.32 -4.46 -0.95
N ALA A 57 -7.04 -4.89 -1.98
CA ALA A 57 -7.97 -4.08 -2.76
C ALA A 57 -8.98 -3.37 -1.85
N ALA A 58 -9.61 -4.09 -0.90
CA ALA A 58 -10.52 -3.50 0.06
C ALA A 58 -9.86 -2.41 0.92
N LEU A 59 -8.61 -2.62 1.36
CA LEU A 59 -7.87 -1.59 2.09
C LEU A 59 -7.62 -0.35 1.22
N TRP A 60 -7.20 -0.52 -0.04
CA TRP A 60 -7.00 0.59 -0.98
C TRP A 60 -8.29 1.39 -1.20
N THR A 61 -9.39 0.70 -1.49
CA THR A 61 -10.70 1.35 -1.69
C THR A 61 -11.12 2.13 -0.45
N MET A 62 -10.99 1.53 0.73
CA MET A 62 -11.29 2.20 2.00
C MET A 62 -10.37 3.42 2.24
N ALA A 63 -9.08 3.28 1.99
CA ALA A 63 -8.10 4.35 2.15
C ALA A 63 -8.43 5.56 1.26
N LEU A 64 -8.71 5.30 -0.02
CA LEU A 64 -9.10 6.34 -0.97
C LEU A 64 -10.42 6.99 -0.56
N HIS A 65 -11.47 6.21 -0.34
CA HIS A 65 -12.78 6.75 0.04
C HIS A 65 -12.72 7.58 1.33
N LYS A 66 -11.90 7.18 2.31
CA LYS A 66 -11.79 7.87 3.60
C LYS A 66 -10.98 9.17 3.52
N PHE A 67 -9.87 9.19 2.78
CA PHE A 67 -8.93 10.32 2.78
C PHE A 67 -9.02 11.20 1.53
N PHE A 68 -9.56 10.68 0.43
CA PHE A 68 -9.75 11.35 -0.86
C PHE A 68 -11.08 10.93 -1.51
N PRO A 69 -12.24 11.24 -0.89
CA PRO A 69 -13.55 10.79 -1.38
C PRO A 69 -13.86 11.25 -2.81
N GLU A 70 -13.33 12.41 -3.21
CA GLU A 70 -13.49 12.97 -4.57
C GLU A 70 -12.66 12.23 -5.63
N LEU A 71 -11.66 11.42 -5.21
CA LEU A 71 -10.76 10.75 -6.13
C LEU A 71 -11.39 9.44 -6.64
N SER A 72 -11.91 9.49 -7.86
CA SER A 72 -12.39 8.31 -8.58
C SER A 72 -11.26 7.69 -9.41
N CYS A 73 -10.61 6.66 -8.87
CA CYS A 73 -9.59 5.89 -9.60
C CYS A 73 -9.70 4.39 -9.36
N SER A 74 -9.37 3.59 -10.38
CA SER A 74 -9.28 2.14 -10.27
C SER A 74 -7.96 1.73 -9.62
N LEU A 75 -7.93 0.54 -9.01
CA LEU A 75 -6.69 -0.03 -8.46
C LEU A 75 -5.59 -0.20 -9.53
N THR A 76 -5.98 -0.47 -10.77
CA THR A 76 -5.03 -0.55 -11.90
C THR A 76 -4.42 0.81 -12.21
N GLN A 77 -5.20 1.90 -12.14
CA GLN A 77 -4.67 3.27 -12.27
C GLN A 77 -3.73 3.63 -11.13
N ILE A 78 -4.04 3.22 -9.88
CA ILE A 78 -3.14 3.41 -8.74
C ILE A 78 -1.82 2.68 -8.98
N GLU A 79 -1.88 1.39 -9.34
CA GLU A 79 -0.69 0.58 -9.61
C GLU A 79 0.18 1.23 -10.70
N GLN A 80 -0.41 1.63 -11.83
CA GLN A 80 0.32 2.31 -12.91
C GLN A 80 0.91 3.65 -12.47
N SER A 81 0.17 4.46 -11.72
CA SER A 81 0.64 5.76 -11.21
C SER A 81 1.83 5.60 -10.25
N MET A 82 1.81 4.55 -9.41
CA MET A 82 2.92 4.25 -8.51
C MET A 82 4.16 3.71 -9.23
N LEU A 83 3.96 2.91 -10.29
CA LEU A 83 5.06 2.30 -11.06
C LEU A 83 5.77 3.28 -12.00
N THR A 84 5.09 4.34 -12.43
CA THR A 84 5.60 5.31 -13.41
C THR A 84 6.23 6.55 -12.76
N ILE A 85 6.23 6.66 -11.41
CA ILE A 85 6.57 7.90 -10.67
C ILE A 85 5.71 9.09 -11.15
N ALA A 86 4.63 8.84 -11.90
CA ALA A 86 3.74 9.84 -12.47
C ALA A 86 2.64 10.24 -11.49
N VAL A 87 2.98 10.42 -10.21
CA VAL A 87 2.02 10.93 -9.21
C VAL A 87 1.61 12.37 -9.56
N SER A 88 2.38 13.06 -10.41
CA SER A 88 2.03 14.35 -11.00
C SER A 88 0.94 14.30 -12.09
N HIS A 89 0.53 13.13 -12.57
CA HIS A 89 -0.42 12.98 -13.69
C HIS A 89 -1.79 12.40 -13.30
N ILE A 90 -2.05 12.16 -12.01
CA ILE A 90 -3.42 11.95 -11.55
C ILE A 90 -4.10 13.31 -11.60
N ASN A 91 -4.82 13.58 -12.69
CA ASN A 91 -5.56 14.81 -12.94
C ASN A 91 -6.46 15.15 -11.74
N THR A 92 -5.91 15.91 -10.81
CA THR A 92 -6.69 16.67 -9.84
C THR A 92 -7.00 17.96 -10.58
N THR A 93 -8.27 18.16 -10.94
CA THR A 93 -8.69 19.39 -11.60
C THR A 93 -8.23 20.59 -10.75
N PRO A 94 -7.55 21.61 -11.33
CA PRO A 94 -6.93 22.67 -10.54
C PRO A 94 -7.89 23.61 -9.78
N ASP A 95 -9.21 23.47 -9.93
CA ASP A 95 -10.16 24.52 -9.52
C ASP A 95 -10.88 24.27 -8.18
N THR A 96 -10.35 23.40 -7.32
CA THR A 96 -10.72 23.36 -5.89
C THR A 96 -9.53 23.52 -4.95
N LEU A 97 -8.50 24.25 -5.41
CA LEU A 97 -7.42 24.81 -4.58
C LEU A 97 -7.94 26.00 -3.73
N SER A 98 -9.00 25.76 -2.97
CA SER A 98 -9.47 26.65 -1.91
C SER A 98 -10.33 25.83 -0.95
N SER A 99 -9.68 25.10 -0.06
CA SER A 99 -9.90 25.18 1.38
C SER A 99 -9.42 23.88 2.03
N ILE A 100 -8.60 24.05 3.07
CA ILE A 100 -8.09 23.02 3.97
C ILE A 100 -6.91 22.24 3.39
N VAL A 101 -5.73 22.61 3.87
CA VAL A 101 -4.58 21.73 4.03
C VAL A 101 -5.05 20.33 4.43
N SER A 102 -5.23 19.42 3.46
CA SER A 102 -5.24 18.00 3.79
C SER A 102 -3.82 17.69 4.20
N SER A 103 -3.57 17.55 5.50
CA SER A 103 -2.25 17.37 6.13
C SER A 103 -1.48 16.12 5.67
N ILE A 104 -2.00 15.39 4.68
CA ILE A 104 -1.34 14.24 4.08
C ILE A 104 -1.45 14.29 2.54
N SER A 105 -0.30 14.24 1.85
CA SER A 105 -0.28 14.13 0.38
C SER A 105 -0.76 12.75 -0.08
N LEU A 106 -1.31 12.66 -1.29
CA LEU A 106 -1.70 11.38 -1.91
C LEU A 106 -0.54 10.38 -1.91
N LEU A 107 0.68 10.87 -2.17
CA LEU A 107 1.93 10.13 -2.07
C LEU A 107 2.14 9.51 -0.68
N SER A 108 1.83 10.27 0.37
CA SER A 108 2.00 9.81 1.75
C SER A 108 0.97 8.75 2.11
N LEU A 109 -0.28 8.89 1.65
CA LEU A 109 -1.29 7.84 1.79
C LEU A 109 -0.86 6.56 1.08
N PHE A 110 -0.38 6.67 -0.16
CA PHE A 110 0.13 5.55 -0.94
C PHE A 110 1.24 4.80 -0.20
N GLY A 111 2.22 5.52 0.33
CA GLY A 111 3.28 4.90 1.12
C GLY A 111 2.78 4.25 2.41
N CYS A 112 1.86 4.88 3.14
CA CYS A 112 1.27 4.28 4.34
C CYS A 112 0.53 2.98 4.02
N THR A 113 -0.30 2.98 2.98
CA THR A 113 -1.07 1.80 2.59
C THR A 113 -0.15 0.67 2.14
N LEU A 114 0.88 0.96 1.33
CA LEU A 114 1.91 -0.02 0.98
C LEU A 114 2.60 -0.59 2.22
N GLN A 115 2.96 0.26 3.18
CA GLN A 115 3.65 -0.15 4.40
C GLN A 115 2.76 -1.04 5.30
N VAL A 116 1.48 -0.70 5.46
CA VAL A 116 0.53 -1.53 6.20
C VAL A 116 0.36 -2.88 5.52
N ILE A 117 0.19 -2.91 4.19
CA ILE A 117 0.08 -4.16 3.42
C ILE A 117 1.33 -5.01 3.63
N TRP A 118 2.51 -4.40 3.53
CA TRP A 118 3.78 -5.07 3.74
C TRP A 118 3.89 -5.68 5.13
N GLN A 119 3.63 -4.89 6.18
CA GLN A 119 3.70 -5.35 7.57
C GLN A 119 2.72 -6.50 7.83
N SER A 120 1.47 -6.32 7.43
CA SER A 120 0.41 -7.32 7.58
C SER A 120 0.77 -8.61 6.86
N HIS A 121 1.32 -8.49 5.65
CA HIS A 121 1.73 -9.65 4.86
C HIS A 121 2.81 -10.46 5.57
N TRP A 122 3.90 -9.80 5.98
CA TRP A 122 5.02 -10.50 6.61
C TRP A 122 4.70 -10.99 8.02
N GLN A 123 3.83 -10.29 8.76
CA GLN A 123 3.30 -10.78 10.03
C GLN A 123 2.54 -12.10 9.84
N LYS A 124 1.64 -12.16 8.85
CA LYS A 124 0.93 -13.40 8.52
C LYS A 124 1.87 -14.52 8.08
N VAL A 125 2.87 -14.22 7.25
CA VAL A 125 3.80 -15.23 6.72
C VAL A 125 4.74 -15.80 7.78
N PHE A 126 5.24 -14.98 8.70
CA PHE A 126 6.24 -15.43 9.68
C PHE A 126 5.65 -15.88 11.01
N TYR A 127 4.54 -15.31 11.44
CA TYR A 127 4.02 -15.53 12.80
C TYR A 127 2.65 -16.21 12.83
N ASP A 128 2.07 -16.53 11.66
CA ASP A 128 0.71 -17.12 11.54
C ASP A 128 -0.35 -16.36 12.37
N THR A 129 -0.10 -15.08 12.65
CA THR A 129 -0.84 -14.32 13.64
C THR A 129 -2.26 -14.01 13.16
N HIS A 130 -3.16 -13.82 14.13
CA HIS A 130 -4.47 -13.17 14.00
C HIS A 130 -4.43 -11.72 13.47
N PHE A 131 -3.32 -11.24 12.89
CA PHE A 131 -3.33 -9.99 12.15
C PHE A 131 -4.17 -10.17 10.89
N THR A 132 -5.47 -9.96 11.05
CA THR A 132 -6.48 -10.16 10.02
C THR A 132 -6.56 -8.92 9.15
N CYS A 133 -7.18 -9.07 7.99
CA CYS A 133 -7.52 -7.95 7.11
C CYS A 133 -8.39 -6.88 7.83
N GLN A 134 -8.94 -7.20 8.99
CA GLN A 134 -9.74 -6.31 9.84
C GLN A 134 -8.89 -5.31 10.63
N THR A 135 -7.61 -5.61 10.93
CA THR A 135 -6.73 -4.70 11.67
C THR A 135 -5.95 -3.74 10.74
N MET A 136 -5.94 -4.04 9.43
CA MET A 136 -5.27 -3.21 8.42
C MET A 136 -5.82 -1.77 8.38
N PRO A 137 -7.15 -1.53 8.38
CA PRO A 137 -7.73 -0.19 8.49
C PRO A 137 -7.22 0.62 9.68
N ALA A 138 -7.32 0.07 10.89
CA ALA A 138 -6.91 0.75 12.11
C ALA A 138 -5.39 1.08 12.10
N SER A 139 -4.58 0.17 11.57
CA SER A 139 -3.14 0.37 11.42
C SER A 139 -2.82 1.49 10.42
N LEU A 140 -3.57 1.57 9.32
CA LEU A 140 -3.43 2.64 8.34
C LEU A 140 -3.78 3.99 8.95
N GLU A 141 -4.89 4.07 9.68
CA GLU A 141 -5.32 5.29 10.34
C GLU A 141 -4.29 5.78 11.36
N GLN A 142 -3.77 4.86 12.18
CA GLN A 142 -2.72 5.19 13.13
C GLN A 142 -1.45 5.72 12.45
N MET A 143 -1.04 5.10 11.34
CA MET A 143 0.15 5.52 10.59
C MET A 143 -0.03 6.90 9.93
N VAL A 144 -1.21 7.12 9.32
CA VAL A 144 -1.57 8.42 8.75
C VAL A 144 -1.63 9.51 9.83
N PHE A 145 -2.22 9.21 10.99
CA PHE A 145 -2.32 10.14 12.11
C PHE A 145 -0.94 10.52 12.67
N ARG A 146 -0.04 9.54 12.83
CA ARG A 146 1.35 9.80 13.26
C ARG A 146 2.09 10.69 12.27
N LEU A 147 1.98 10.42 10.97
CA LEU A 147 2.59 11.26 9.95
C LEU A 147 2.08 12.70 9.97
N ARG A 148 0.78 12.90 10.21
CA ARG A 148 0.21 14.24 10.35
C ARG A 148 0.83 14.98 11.53
N HIS A 149 1.01 14.30 12.66
CA HIS A 149 1.69 14.87 13.83
C HIS A 149 3.16 15.20 13.53
N GLU A 150 3.92 14.29 12.93
CA GLU A 150 5.33 14.52 12.58
C GLU A 150 5.49 15.72 11.62
N ASN A 151 4.59 15.87 10.65
CA ASN A 151 4.59 16.99 9.71
C ASN A 151 4.17 18.33 10.36
N SER A 152 3.42 18.32 11.47
CA SER A 152 3.07 19.57 12.17
C SER A 152 4.21 20.15 13.00
N TYR A 153 5.21 19.34 13.37
CA TYR A 153 6.39 19.80 14.14
C TYR A 153 7.57 20.24 13.25
N THR A 154 7.44 20.19 11.92
CA THR A 154 8.52 20.53 10.98
C THR A 154 8.43 21.96 10.42
N PHE A 155 7.56 22.80 11.00
CA PHE A 155 7.43 24.23 10.72
C PHE A 155 7.75 25.06 11.96
N ASP A 156 8.99 24.99 12.45
CA ASP A 156 9.61 25.97 13.35
C ASP A 156 11.07 26.16 12.94
#